data_AF-A0A6H2FI61-F1
#
_entry.id   AF-A0A6H2FI61-F1
#
_cell.length_a   1.000
_cell.length_b   1.000
_cell.length_c   1.000
_cell.angle_alpha   90.00
_cell.angle_beta   90.00
_cell.angle_gamma   90.00
#
_symmetry.space_group_name_H-M   'P 1'
#
loop_
_entity.id
_entity.type
_entity.pdbx_description
1 polymer ?
#
loop_
_entity_poly.entity_id
_entity_poly.type
_entity_poly.pdbx_seq_one_letter_code
_entity_poly.pdbx_strand_id
1 'polypeptide(L)' 'MVKIRLSRKGVKKKPFYQIIVTDSRNSRDGRFIEKLGYFDPLNLNKKLQFDKNRIEFWLSKGATLSKRVHNLIK' A
#
# COMPACT_ATOMS: atom_id res chain seq x y z
N MET A 1 15.47 3.45 -0.21
CA MET A 1 14.53 4.49 -0.70
C MET A 1 13.15 4.16 -0.20
N VAL A 2 12.46 5.15 0.36
CA VAL A 2 11.09 4.96 0.86
C VAL A 2 10.12 4.75 -0.30
N LYS A 3 9.33 3.69 -0.21
CA LYS A 3 8.35 3.28 -1.21
C LYS A 3 6.98 3.07 -0.56
N ILE A 4 5.95 3.52 -1.26
CA ILE A 4 4.56 3.17 -0.98
C ILE A 4 4.22 1.97 -1.86
N ARG A 5 4.02 0.81 -1.23
CA ARG A 5 3.81 -0.47 -1.92
C ARG A 5 2.73 -1.31 -1.24
N LEU A 6 2.26 -2.34 -1.96
CA LEU A 6 1.35 -3.34 -1.41
C LEU A 6 2.12 -4.42 -0.65
N SER A 7 1.75 -4.67 0.60
CA SER A 7 2.08 -5.92 1.31
C SER A 7 0.94 -6.90 1.17
N ARG A 8 1.26 -8.18 0.89
CA ARG A 8 0.24 -9.22 0.76
C ARG A 8 -0.04 -9.82 2.13
N LYS A 9 -1.31 -9.81 2.49
CA LYS A 9 -1.89 -10.50 3.64
C LYS A 9 -3.06 -11.36 3.15
N GLY A 10 -3.77 -11.96 4.10
CA GLY A 10 -4.87 -12.89 3.81
C GLY A 10 -4.40 -14.33 3.68
N VAL A 11 -5.29 -15.17 3.15
CA VAL A 11 -5.12 -16.62 3.11
C VAL A 11 -5.05 -17.14 1.68
N LYS A 12 -4.78 -18.44 1.52
CA LYS A 12 -4.81 -19.11 0.21
C LYS A 12 -6.16 -18.83 -0.48
N LYS A 13 -6.12 -18.44 -1.76
CA LYS A 13 -7.28 -18.04 -2.58
C LYS A 13 -8.06 -16.80 -2.11
N LYS A 14 -7.65 -16.11 -1.04
CA LYS A 14 -8.25 -14.84 -0.59
C LYS A 14 -7.16 -13.80 -0.32
N PRO A 15 -6.59 -13.17 -1.37
CA PRO A 15 -5.55 -12.17 -1.21
C PRO A 15 -6.13 -10.87 -0.65
N PHE A 16 -5.48 -10.33 0.38
CA PHE A 16 -5.76 -9.00 0.93
C PHE A 16 -4.48 -8.18 0.87
N TYR A 17 -4.54 -6.92 0.49
CA TYR A 17 -3.33 -6.09 0.37
C TYR A 17 -3.39 -4.92 1.32
N GLN A 18 -2.28 -4.65 2.02
CA GLN A 18 -2.13 -3.42 2.80
C GLN A 18 -1.29 -2.42 2.01
N ILE A 19 -1.71 -1.17 2.00
CA ILE A 19 -0.93 -0.06 1.44
C ILE A 19 -0.02 0.44 2.57
N ILE A 20 1.28 0.23 2.42
CA ILE A 20 2.28 0.52 3.45
C ILE A 20 3.39 1.42 2.91
N VAL A 21 3.94 2.24 3.80
CA VAL A 21 5.19 2.98 3.59
C VAL A 21 6.33 2.19 4.19
N THR A 22 7.34 1.86 3.40
CA THR A 22 8.51 1.10 3.87
C THR A 22 9.73 1.40 3.03
N ASP A 23 10.93 1.09 3.51
CA ASP A 23 12.09 1.13 2.65
C ASP A 23 12.03 -0.02 1.63
N SER A 24 12.37 0.29 0.39
CA SER A 24 12.64 -0.65 -0.70
C SER A 24 13.39 -1.94 -0.31
N ARG A 25 14.35 -1.86 0.62
CA ARG A 25 15.20 -2.97 1.04
C ARG A 25 14.49 -3.97 1.95
N ASN A 26 13.39 -3.57 2.59
CA ASN A 26 12.65 -4.46 3.48
C ASN A 26 11.93 -5.54 2.69
N SER A 27 11.76 -6.72 3.30
CA SER A 27 10.94 -7.80 2.74
C SER A 27 9.49 -7.34 2.56
N ARG A 28 8.78 -7.93 1.58
CA ARG A 28 7.43 -7.50 1.16
C ARG A 28 6.47 -7.34 2.35
N ASP A 29 6.48 -8.30 3.26
CA ASP A 29 5.55 -8.40 4.40
C ASP A 29 6.21 -8.15 5.75
N GLY A 30 7.45 -7.62 5.74
CA GLY A 30 8.24 -7.31 6.92
C GLY A 30 7.92 -5.95 7.53
N ARG A 31 8.95 -5.36 8.16
CA ARG A 31 8.82 -4.07 8.86
C ARG A 31 8.41 -2.95 7.89
N PHE A 32 7.45 -2.15 8.33
CA PHE A 32 7.01 -0.94 7.65
C PHE A 32 7.02 0.24 8.63
N ILE A 33 7.03 1.45 8.07
CA ILE A 33 7.04 2.70 8.83
C ILE A 33 5.61 3.04 9.23
N GLU A 34 4.69 3.00 8.26
CA GLU A 34 3.29 3.34 8.45
C GLU A 34 2.37 2.56 7.51
N LYS A 35 1.14 2.29 7.97
CA LYS A 35 0.06 1.74 7.17
C LYS A 35 -0.87 2.88 6.74
N LEU A 36 -1.02 3.08 5.44
CA LEU A 36 -1.86 4.15 4.86
C LEU A 36 -3.25 3.68 4.48
N GLY A 37 -3.44 2.36 4.35
CA GLY A 37 -4.71 1.81 3.90
C GLY A 37 -4.66 0.34 3.55
N TYR A 38 -5.66 -0.11 2.80
CA TYR A 38 -5.76 -1.47 2.28
C TYR A 38 -6.50 -1.52 0.96
N PHE A 39 -6.28 -2.61 0.24
CA PHE A 39 -6.90 -2.96 -1.02
C PHE A 39 -7.34 -4.43 -0.99
N ASP A 40 -8.63 -4.67 -1.18
CA ASP A 40 -9.24 -5.98 -1.30
C ASP A 40 -9.80 -6.18 -2.71
N PRO A 41 -9.17 -7.01 -3.57
CA PRO A 41 -9.65 -7.25 -4.92
C PRO A 41 -10.93 -8.10 -4.98
N LEU A 42 -11.29 -8.82 -3.91
CA LEU A 42 -12.43 -9.74 -3.90
C LEU A 42 -13.72 -9.07 -3.46
N ASN A 43 -13.63 -8.01 -2.67
CA ASN A 43 -14.82 -7.29 -2.21
C ASN A 43 -15.34 -6.38 -3.33
N LEU A 44 -16.60 -6.51 -3.76
CA LEU A 44 -17.11 -5.63 -4.83
C LEU A 44 -17.39 -4.19 -4.37
N ASN A 45 -17.77 -4.01 -3.11
CA ASN A 45 -18.35 -2.74 -2.64
C ASN A 45 -17.32 -1.80 -2.00
N LYS A 46 -16.31 -2.33 -1.31
CA LYS A 46 -15.25 -1.56 -0.64
C LYS A 46 -13.88 -2.13 -0.97
N LYS A 47 -13.48 -1.96 -2.23
CA LYS A 47 -12.21 -2.48 -2.77
C LYS A 47 -10.99 -1.79 -2.19
N LEU A 48 -11.11 -0.52 -1.83
CA LEU A 48 -9.96 0.33 -1.56
C LEU A 48 -10.31 1.36 -0.49
N GLN A 49 -9.50 1.44 0.56
CA GLN A 49 -9.60 2.47 1.57
C GLN A 49 -8.20 2.94 1.94
N PHE A 50 -7.96 4.24 1.85
CA PHE A 50 -6.68 4.84 2.20
C PHE A 50 -6.87 6.28 2.68
N ASP A 51 -5.90 6.77 3.46
CA ASP A 51 -5.82 8.17 3.85
C ASP A 51 -5.06 8.98 2.77
N LYS A 52 -5.77 9.85 2.07
CA LYS A 52 -5.22 10.68 1.00
C LYS A 52 -4.22 11.70 1.53
N ASN A 53 -4.48 12.29 2.71
CA ASN A 53 -3.63 13.31 3.31
C ASN A 53 -2.26 12.72 3.67
N ARG A 54 -2.25 11.49 4.20
CA ARG A 54 -1.00 10.79 4.54
C ARG A 54 -0.22 10.40 3.29
N ILE A 55 -0.88 9.97 2.22
CA ILE A 55 -0.20 9.67 0.95
C ILE A 55 0.49 10.91 0.40
N GLU A 56 -0.21 12.04 0.36
CA GLU A 56 0.34 13.31 -0.14
C GLU A 56 1.50 13.81 0.72
N PHE A 57 1.40 13.65 2.05
CA PHE A 57 2.52 13.90 2.95
C PHE A 57 3.75 13.07 2.58
N TRP A 58 3.61 11.77 2.35
CA TRP A 58 4.75 10.93 1.99
C TRP A 58 5.30 11.20 0.60
N LEU A 59 4.44 11.55 -0.36
CA LEU A 59 4.86 11.98 -1.69
C LEU A 59 5.69 13.27 -1.63
N SER A 60 5.27 14.26 -0.84
CA SER A 60 6.05 15.50 -0.66
C SER A 60 7.39 15.26 0.05
N LYS A 61 7.50 14.23 0.89
CA LYS A 61 8.76 13.77 1.50
C LYS A 61 9.65 12.94 0.55
N GLY A 62 9.25 12.74 -0.71
CA GLY A 62 10.04 12.02 -1.72
C GLY A 62 9.82 10.51 -1.72
N ALA A 63 8.74 10.00 -1.11
CA ALA A 63 8.38 8.60 -1.25
C ALA A 63 7.93 8.30 -2.69
N THR A 64 8.30 7.13 -3.21
CA THR A 64 7.90 6.72 -4.56
C THR A 64 6.78 5.67 -4.52
N LEU A 65 5.83 5.76 -5.44
CA LEU A 65 4.74 4.80 -5.57
C LEU A 65 5.17 3.60 -6.43
N SER A 66 4.72 2.40 -6.06
CA SER A 66 4.79 1.25 -6.97
C SER A 66 3.75 1.35 -8.10
N LYS A 67 4.01 0.75 -9.27
CA LYS A 67 3.11 0.78 -10.45
C LYS A 67 1.67 0.41 -10.12
N ARG A 68 1.46 -0.64 -9.32
CA ARG A 68 0.12 -1.09 -8.92
C ARG A 68 -0.59 -0.09 -8.03
N VAL A 69 0.13 0.50 -7.07
CA VAL A 69 -0.42 1.51 -6.14
C VAL A 69 -0.74 2.80 -6.88
N HIS A 70 0.10 3.22 -7.82
CA HIS A 70 -0.18 4.37 -8.68
C HIS A 70 -1.49 4.20 -9.46
N ASN A 71 -1.73 3.03 -10.04
CA ASN A 71 -2.99 2.74 -10.74
C ASN A 71 -4.23 2.68 -9.84
N LEU A 72 -4.07 2.49 -8.52
CA LEU A 72 -5.18 2.43 -7.56
C LEU A 72 -5.53 3.82 -7.00
N ILE A 73 -4.59 4.76 -6.99
CA ILE A 73 -4.77 6.11 -6.41
C ILE A 73 -5.13 7.13 -7.50
N LYS A 74 -4.98 6.79 -8.78
CA LYS A 74 -5.45 7.60 -9.91
C LYS A 74 -6.97 7.58 -9.99
#